data_AF-A0A9E3VBL0-F1
#
_entry.id   AF-A0A9E3VBL0-F1
#
_cell.length_a   1.000
_cell.length_b   1.000
_cell.length_c   1.000
_cell.angle_alpha   90.00
_cell.angle_beta   90.00
_cell.angle_gamma   90.00
#
_symmetry.space_group_name_H-M   'P 1'
#
loop_
_entity.id
_entity.type
_entity.pdbx_description
1 polymer ?
#
loop_
_entity_poly.entity_id
_entity_poly.type
_entity_poly.pdbx_seq_one_letter_code
_entity_poly.pdbx_strand_id
1 'polypeptide(L)'
;ASGGGSASGGGSASGGGSASGGGSALIDGGLTDGGTSDGGVSADPFDPGSCTGVAWTATEATARLGASTSLKLGSGTLMRRSRTCTGADAGTCGPWGTPVPHTQALLTYSGGVTTDYKTFDFPTHLILFPSAGQPKLVVRHVSDYMHDAAANTRGVVFPFGADPMLNGYPVIYVWDFNPAPNRYDDLQGLLGMQGRLSARATCAVALFTKDVSVEVAGLYRY
;
A
#
# COMPACT_ATOMS: atom_id res chain seq x y z
N ALA A 1 17.37 22.26 -61.36
CA ALA A 1 18.00 23.16 -60.38
C ALA A 1 19.01 22.32 -59.59
N SER A 2 20.29 22.28 -59.95
CA SER A 2 21.35 23.23 -59.52
C SER A 2 21.28 23.41 -57.99
N GLY A 3 22.06 22.70 -57.19
CA GLY A 3 23.51 22.86 -56.99
C GLY A 3 23.70 23.28 -55.52
N GLY A 4 24.77 23.01 -54.79
CA GLY A 4 26.02 22.31 -55.00
C GLY A 4 26.63 22.08 -53.60
N GLY A 5 27.52 21.10 -53.49
CA GLY A 5 28.25 20.83 -52.25
C GLY A 5 29.55 21.62 -52.11
N SER A 6 30.33 21.17 -51.12
CA SER A 6 31.76 21.40 -50.86
C SER A 6 32.09 22.63 -50.01
N ALA A 7 33.11 22.68 -49.16
CA ALA A 7 33.99 21.71 -48.49
C ALA A 7 34.96 22.54 -47.62
N SER A 8 35.59 21.87 -46.64
CA SER A 8 37.00 22.07 -46.22
C SER A 8 37.46 23.29 -45.39
N GLY A 9 38.42 22.99 -44.49
CA GLY A 9 39.43 23.91 -43.95
C GLY A 9 39.25 24.17 -42.45
N GLY A 10 39.93 23.49 -41.53
CA GLY A 10 41.33 23.72 -41.12
C GLY A 10 41.29 24.09 -39.62
N GLY A 11 42.16 23.70 -38.70
CA GLY A 11 43.53 23.25 -38.76
C GLY A 11 44.33 23.99 -37.67
N SER A 12 44.46 23.35 -36.50
CA SER A 12 45.59 23.41 -35.53
C SER A 12 45.90 24.61 -34.62
N ALA A 13 46.02 24.26 -33.33
CA ALA A 13 47.07 24.62 -32.34
C ALA A 13 47.12 26.08 -31.80
N SER A 14 47.51 26.41 -30.58
CA SER A 14 48.22 25.73 -29.47
C SER A 14 48.21 26.64 -28.23
N GLY A 15 48.55 26.07 -27.06
CA GLY A 15 49.02 26.78 -25.87
C GLY A 15 48.02 26.74 -24.73
N GLY A 16 48.30 26.25 -23.53
CA GLY A 16 49.50 25.73 -22.86
C GLY A 16 49.07 25.59 -21.38
N GLY A 17 49.19 24.40 -20.78
CA GLY A 17 50.19 24.09 -19.74
C GLY A 17 49.93 24.82 -18.40
N SER A 18 49.94 24.23 -17.21
CA SER A 18 50.33 22.89 -16.75
C SER A 18 49.94 22.75 -15.27
N ALA A 19 49.63 21.50 -14.87
CA ALA A 19 49.97 20.82 -13.60
C ALA A 19 49.40 21.41 -12.27
N SER A 20 49.08 20.65 -11.22
CA SER A 20 49.61 19.35 -10.77
C SER A 20 48.76 18.77 -9.63
N GLY A 21 48.69 17.43 -9.58
CA GLY A 21 48.41 16.62 -8.37
C GLY A 21 46.96 16.14 -8.26
N GLY A 22 46.59 14.87 -8.42
CA GLY A 22 47.34 13.63 -8.30
C GLY A 22 46.73 12.79 -7.18
N GLY A 23 46.01 11.71 -7.53
CA GLY A 23 45.50 10.73 -6.55
C GLY A 23 44.27 9.97 -7.03
N SER A 24 44.49 8.91 -7.81
CA SER A 24 43.46 7.94 -8.21
C SER A 24 42.89 7.16 -7.02
N ALA A 25 41.57 7.00 -6.95
CA ALA A 25 40.92 5.73 -6.62
C ALA A 25 39.47 5.73 -7.13
N LEU A 26 39.11 4.64 -7.81
CA LEU A 26 37.80 4.28 -8.34
C LEU A 26 36.80 3.97 -7.22
N ILE A 27 35.49 4.06 -7.52
CA ILE A 27 34.26 3.45 -6.92
C ILE A 27 33.15 4.52 -7.00
N ASP A 28 32.28 4.48 -8.01
CA ASP A 28 31.02 3.71 -8.09
C ASP A 28 29.81 4.62 -7.84
N GLY A 29 28.73 4.39 -8.57
CA GLY A 29 27.60 5.29 -8.74
C GLY A 29 26.86 5.61 -7.43
N GLY A 30 26.40 6.86 -7.33
CA GLY A 30 25.48 7.28 -6.28
C GLY A 30 24.70 8.50 -6.75
N LEU A 31 23.41 8.29 -7.00
CA LEU A 31 22.43 9.35 -7.22
C LEU A 31 22.54 10.39 -6.10
N THR A 32 22.80 11.65 -6.47
CA THR A 32 22.46 12.78 -5.60
C THR A 32 20.97 13.08 -5.80
N ASP A 33 20.11 12.42 -5.02
CA ASP A 33 18.72 12.80 -4.83
C ASP A 33 18.68 14.13 -4.04
N GLY A 34 18.76 15.23 -4.80
CA GLY A 34 18.53 16.58 -4.32
C GLY A 34 17.04 16.87 -4.25
N GLY A 35 16.36 16.25 -3.29
CA GLY A 35 14.95 16.47 -3.00
C GLY A 35 14.73 16.52 -1.49
N THR A 36 15.29 17.53 -0.83
CA THR A 36 14.88 17.93 0.52
C THR A 36 13.40 18.29 0.49
N SER A 37 12.54 17.33 0.84
CA SER A 37 11.20 17.63 1.30
C SER A 37 11.36 18.17 2.71
N ASP A 38 11.12 19.47 2.87
CA ASP A 38 10.98 20.09 4.17
C ASP A 38 10.03 19.25 5.04
N GLY A 39 10.45 18.97 6.27
CA GLY A 39 9.77 18.12 7.25
C GLY A 39 8.47 18.71 7.78
N GLY A 40 7.52 19.00 6.89
CA GLY A 40 6.12 19.18 7.24
C GLY A 40 5.54 17.83 7.61
N VAL A 41 5.08 17.69 8.86
CA VAL A 41 4.24 16.55 9.25
C VAL A 41 3.03 16.56 8.32
N SER A 42 2.89 15.51 7.52
CA SER A 42 1.73 15.34 6.64
C SER A 42 0.46 15.39 7.50
N ALA A 43 -0.47 16.27 7.14
CA ALA A 43 -1.78 16.33 7.80
C ALA A 43 -2.67 15.15 7.39
N ASP A 44 -2.23 14.32 6.44
CA ASP A 44 -2.93 13.15 5.98
C ASP A 44 -2.82 12.01 7.01
N PRO A 45 -3.92 11.61 7.68
CA PRO A 45 -3.87 10.54 8.67
C PRO A 45 -3.53 9.17 8.06
N PHE A 46 -3.61 9.03 6.74
CA PHE A 46 -3.26 7.81 6.00
C PHE A 46 -1.87 7.85 5.37
N ASP A 47 -1.10 8.91 5.61
CA ASP A 47 0.33 8.88 5.30
C ASP A 47 1.02 7.88 6.24
N PRO A 48 1.81 6.91 5.73
CA PRO A 48 2.61 6.02 6.58
C PRO A 48 3.54 6.73 7.57
N GLY A 49 3.92 7.99 7.29
CA GLY A 49 4.68 8.86 8.19
C GLY A 49 3.86 9.45 9.35
N SER A 50 2.53 9.50 9.23
CA SER A 50 1.63 9.97 10.30
C SER A 50 1.51 8.98 11.45
N CYS A 51 1.79 7.70 11.18
CA CYS A 51 2.15 6.76 12.24
C CYS A 51 3.61 7.00 12.62
N THR A 52 3.87 7.49 13.82
CA THR A 52 5.24 7.72 14.30
C THR A 52 5.84 6.47 14.95
N GLY A 53 7.17 6.40 15.02
CA GLY A 53 7.91 5.34 15.72
C GLY A 53 8.56 4.32 14.80
N VAL A 54 9.26 3.36 15.39
CA VAL A 54 9.96 2.31 14.64
C VAL A 54 8.94 1.31 14.09
N ALA A 55 9.14 0.91 12.83
CA ALA A 55 8.33 -0.13 12.21
C ALA A 55 8.57 -1.48 12.90
N TRP A 56 7.50 -2.26 13.06
CA TRP A 56 7.61 -3.55 13.72
C TRP A 56 8.44 -4.55 12.92
N THR A 57 9.35 -5.19 13.63
CA THR A 57 10.04 -6.40 13.18
C THR A 57 9.21 -7.65 13.45
N ALA A 58 9.54 -8.76 12.77
CA ALA A 58 8.95 -10.06 13.08
C ALA A 58 9.22 -10.49 14.54
N THR A 59 10.37 -10.12 15.10
CA THR A 59 10.71 -10.43 16.50
C THR A 59 9.78 -9.71 17.47
N GLU A 60 9.55 -8.40 17.29
CA GLU A 60 8.63 -7.63 18.13
C GLU A 60 7.19 -8.12 18.00
N ALA A 61 6.76 -8.45 16.77
CA ALA A 61 5.45 -9.02 16.53
C ALA A 61 5.29 -10.38 17.24
N THR A 62 6.30 -11.26 17.18
CA THR A 62 6.28 -12.53 17.90
C THR A 62 6.21 -12.31 19.42
N ALA A 63 7.01 -11.39 19.95
CA ALA A 63 7.00 -11.06 21.37
C ALA A 63 5.64 -10.51 21.82
N ARG A 64 4.98 -9.67 21.00
CA ARG A 64 3.66 -9.12 21.30
C ARG A 64 2.54 -10.16 21.21
N LEU A 65 2.65 -11.13 20.31
CA LEU A 65 1.71 -12.23 20.20
C LEU A 65 1.78 -13.17 21.42
N GLY A 66 3.00 -13.43 21.93
CA GLY A 66 3.23 -14.31 23.07
C GLY A 66 2.72 -15.73 22.81
N ALA A 67 1.93 -16.27 23.75
CA ALA A 67 1.31 -17.60 23.61
C ALA A 67 -0.07 -17.57 22.91
N SER A 68 -0.52 -16.39 22.46
CA SER A 68 -1.85 -16.23 21.85
C SER A 68 -1.86 -16.81 20.43
N THR A 69 -2.98 -17.44 20.04
CA THR A 69 -3.19 -17.92 18.66
C THR A 69 -3.64 -16.81 17.71
N SER A 70 -4.14 -15.70 18.25
CA SER A 70 -4.38 -14.44 17.56
C SER A 70 -4.49 -13.30 18.56
N LEU A 71 -4.22 -12.08 18.10
CA LEU A 71 -4.37 -10.85 18.88
C LEU A 71 -4.99 -9.78 17.99
N LYS A 72 -6.22 -9.37 18.30
CA LYS A 72 -6.82 -8.18 17.71
C LYS A 72 -6.10 -6.95 18.25
N LEU A 73 -5.39 -6.24 17.39
CA LEU A 73 -4.65 -5.04 17.76
C LEU A 73 -5.59 -3.84 17.84
N GLY A 74 -6.38 -3.61 16.79
CA GLY A 74 -7.26 -2.45 16.71
C GLY A 74 -8.37 -2.64 15.68
N SER A 75 -9.30 -1.69 15.68
CA SER A 75 -10.37 -1.60 14.68
C SER A 75 -10.21 -0.32 13.86
N GLY A 76 -10.67 -0.35 12.62
CA GLY A 76 -10.66 0.81 11.73
C GLY A 76 -11.82 0.73 10.74
N THR A 77 -12.06 1.81 10.02
CA THR A 77 -12.94 1.84 8.86
C THR A 77 -12.07 2.09 7.65
N LEU A 78 -12.24 1.27 6.60
CA LEU A 78 -11.58 1.55 5.33
C LEU A 78 -12.23 2.79 4.70
N MET A 79 -11.41 3.72 4.27
CA MET A 79 -11.81 4.97 3.63
C MET A 79 -11.32 5.00 2.20
N ARG A 80 -12.19 5.34 1.25
CA ARG A 80 -11.81 5.64 -0.12
C ARG A 80 -11.40 7.10 -0.24
N ARG A 81 -10.34 7.36 -0.98
CA ARG A 81 -9.84 8.71 -1.29
C ARG A 81 -9.38 8.76 -2.73
N SER A 82 -9.51 9.95 -3.31
CA SER A 82 -9.17 10.21 -4.70
C SER A 82 -8.35 11.49 -4.82
N ARG A 83 -7.53 11.58 -5.85
CA ARG A 83 -6.76 12.78 -6.21
C ARG A 83 -6.77 13.00 -7.71
N THR A 84 -6.51 14.23 -8.13
CA THR A 84 -6.38 14.57 -9.56
C THR A 84 -4.92 14.43 -9.98
N CYS A 85 -4.69 13.82 -11.14
CA CYS A 85 -3.37 13.63 -11.73
C CYS A 85 -3.31 14.22 -13.14
N THR A 86 -2.17 14.81 -13.50
CA THR A 86 -1.91 15.30 -14.87
C THR A 86 -1.19 14.26 -15.74
N GLY A 87 -0.73 13.15 -15.15
CA GLY A 87 -0.10 12.03 -15.83
C GLY A 87 -0.38 10.69 -15.14
N ALA A 88 0.35 9.65 -15.57
CA ALA A 88 0.17 8.28 -15.07
C ALA A 88 0.95 7.99 -13.77
N ASP A 89 1.88 8.86 -13.38
CA ASP A 89 2.78 8.65 -12.25
C ASP A 89 2.36 9.45 -11.02
N ALA A 90 2.67 8.93 -9.84
CA ALA A 90 2.28 9.53 -8.56
C ALA A 90 2.79 10.97 -8.38
N GLY A 91 3.94 11.30 -8.96
CA GLY A 91 4.52 12.66 -8.92
C GLY A 91 3.75 13.70 -9.72
N THR A 92 2.80 13.28 -10.56
CA THR A 92 1.93 14.18 -11.35
C THR A 92 0.58 14.44 -10.68
N CYS A 93 0.38 13.89 -9.48
CA CYS A 93 -0.88 14.00 -8.75
C CYS A 93 -0.84 15.12 -7.71
N GLY A 94 -1.97 15.80 -7.57
CA GLY A 94 -2.22 16.71 -6.46
C GLY A 94 -2.40 15.98 -5.13
N PRO A 95 -2.70 16.71 -4.05
CA PRO A 95 -2.96 16.12 -2.75
C PRO A 95 -4.19 15.20 -2.79
N TRP A 96 -4.23 14.25 -1.88
CA TRP A 96 -5.41 13.42 -1.67
C TRP A 96 -6.58 14.26 -1.17
N GLY A 97 -7.76 14.01 -1.77
CA GLY A 97 -9.01 14.63 -1.34
C GLY A 97 -9.50 14.09 -0.01
N THR A 98 -10.61 14.66 0.48
CA THR A 98 -11.24 14.23 1.73
C THR A 98 -11.62 12.75 1.67
N PRO A 99 -11.18 11.93 2.64
CA PRO A 99 -11.53 10.52 2.69
C PRO A 99 -13.03 10.34 2.95
N VAL A 100 -13.65 9.37 2.28
CA VAL A 100 -15.05 8.95 2.51
C VAL A 100 -15.08 7.47 2.89
N PRO A 101 -16.05 6.99 3.68
CA PRO A 101 -16.16 5.56 3.98
C PRO A 101 -16.16 4.72 2.70
N HIS A 102 -15.33 3.67 2.69
CA HIS A 102 -15.29 2.74 1.57
C HIS A 102 -16.51 1.82 1.62
N THR A 103 -17.22 1.77 0.51
CA THR A 103 -18.25 0.78 0.24
C THR A 103 -17.96 0.04 -1.05
N GLN A 104 -18.45 -1.20 -1.13
CA GLN A 104 -18.32 -2.02 -2.31
C GLN A 104 -19.59 -2.86 -2.52
N ALA A 105 -20.07 -2.89 -3.76
CA ALA A 105 -21.09 -3.83 -4.18
C ALA A 105 -20.45 -5.20 -4.40
N LEU A 106 -20.85 -6.19 -3.61
CA LEU A 106 -20.34 -7.55 -3.69
C LEU A 106 -21.39 -8.45 -4.34
N LEU A 107 -20.92 -9.38 -5.17
CA LEU A 107 -21.76 -10.33 -5.90
C LEU A 107 -22.42 -11.30 -4.91
N THR A 108 -23.73 -11.19 -4.74
CA THR A 108 -24.51 -12.07 -3.84
C THR A 108 -25.17 -13.23 -4.57
N TYR A 109 -25.24 -13.19 -5.90
CA TYR A 109 -25.78 -14.27 -6.71
C TYR A 109 -25.43 -14.10 -8.18
N SER A 110 -25.10 -15.22 -8.83
CA SER A 110 -24.94 -15.32 -10.27
C SER A 110 -25.77 -16.48 -10.81
N GLY A 111 -26.86 -16.17 -11.52
CA GLY A 111 -27.79 -17.12 -12.13
C GLY A 111 -27.68 -17.21 -13.65
N GLY A 112 -26.56 -16.76 -14.23
CA GLY A 112 -26.34 -16.67 -15.68
C GLY A 112 -27.06 -15.50 -16.35
N VAL A 113 -28.37 -15.34 -16.15
CA VAL A 113 -29.17 -14.23 -16.70
C VAL A 113 -29.35 -13.10 -15.69
N THR A 114 -29.55 -13.44 -14.41
CA THR A 114 -29.70 -12.47 -13.32
C THR A 114 -28.45 -12.47 -12.47
N THR A 115 -27.99 -11.28 -12.10
CA THR A 115 -26.87 -11.07 -11.19
C THR A 115 -27.30 -10.06 -10.14
N ASP A 116 -27.10 -10.38 -8.87
CA ASP A 116 -27.53 -9.52 -7.77
C ASP A 116 -26.35 -9.16 -6.88
N TYR A 117 -26.32 -7.90 -6.47
CA TYR A 117 -25.28 -7.34 -5.64
C TYR A 117 -25.86 -6.71 -4.39
N LYS A 118 -25.07 -6.72 -3.32
CA LYS A 118 -25.37 -5.99 -2.09
C LYS A 118 -24.19 -5.10 -1.75
N THR A 119 -24.48 -3.87 -1.34
CA THR A 119 -23.44 -2.92 -0.93
C THR A 119 -23.10 -3.12 0.53
N PHE A 120 -21.80 -3.20 0.82
CA PHE A 120 -21.29 -3.33 2.17
C PHE A 120 -20.38 -2.14 2.50
N ASP A 121 -20.47 -1.68 3.74
CA ASP A 121 -19.42 -0.87 4.37
C ASP A 121 -18.25 -1.77 4.78
N PHE A 122 -17.07 -1.18 5.01
CA PHE A 122 -15.86 -1.95 5.37
C PHE A 122 -15.27 -1.54 6.72
N PRO A 123 -15.98 -1.76 7.85
CA PRO A 123 -15.33 -1.83 9.15
C PRO A 123 -14.40 -3.05 9.20
N THR A 124 -13.19 -2.86 9.72
CA THR A 124 -12.15 -3.88 9.75
C THR A 124 -11.46 -3.98 11.10
N HIS A 125 -10.80 -5.12 11.32
CA HIS A 125 -9.85 -5.35 12.40
C HIS A 125 -8.46 -5.56 11.81
N LEU A 126 -7.46 -5.06 12.52
CA LEU A 126 -6.08 -5.47 12.35
C LEU A 126 -5.78 -6.55 13.39
N ILE A 127 -5.40 -7.73 12.91
CA ILE A 127 -5.16 -8.89 13.76
C ILE A 127 -3.74 -9.40 13.51
N LEU A 128 -3.01 -9.65 14.58
CA LEU A 128 -1.72 -10.32 14.59
C LEU A 128 -1.94 -11.81 14.87
N PHE A 129 -1.34 -12.69 14.08
CA PHE A 129 -1.47 -14.14 14.26
C PHE A 129 -0.23 -14.89 13.76
N PRO A 130 0.03 -16.11 14.25
CA PRO A 130 1.10 -16.95 13.75
C PRO A 130 0.64 -17.78 12.54
N SER A 131 1.51 -17.95 11.56
CA SER A 131 1.28 -18.82 10.40
C SER A 131 2.60 -19.41 9.94
N ALA A 132 2.69 -20.75 9.92
CA ALA A 132 3.93 -21.47 9.59
C ALA A 132 5.15 -20.99 10.41
N GLY A 133 4.95 -20.73 11.71
CA GLY A 133 6.02 -20.30 12.62
C GLY A 133 6.45 -18.84 12.49
N GLN A 134 5.79 -18.04 11.65
CA GLN A 134 6.06 -16.61 11.47
C GLN A 134 4.84 -15.76 11.85
N PRO A 135 5.02 -14.61 12.50
CA PRO A 135 3.92 -13.68 12.70
C PRO A 135 3.46 -13.09 11.37
N LYS A 136 2.17 -12.78 11.27
CA LYS A 136 1.56 -12.08 10.15
C LYS A 136 0.52 -11.10 10.69
N LEU A 137 0.30 -10.02 9.97
CA LEU A 137 -0.82 -9.12 10.20
C LEU A 137 -1.89 -9.41 9.16
N VAL A 138 -3.17 -9.33 9.55
CA VAL A 138 -4.29 -9.41 8.62
C VAL A 138 -5.23 -8.24 8.84
N VAL A 139 -5.62 -7.60 7.75
CA VAL A 139 -6.78 -6.70 7.72
C VAL A 139 -7.99 -7.54 7.37
N ARG A 140 -8.94 -7.64 8.31
CA ARG A 140 -10.10 -8.53 8.21
C ARG A 140 -11.40 -7.77 8.41
N HIS A 141 -12.42 -8.07 7.63
CA HIS A 141 -13.72 -7.44 7.78
C HIS A 141 -14.38 -7.88 9.10
N VAL A 142 -15.09 -6.96 9.76
CA VAL A 142 -15.71 -7.25 11.05
C VAL A 142 -16.74 -8.37 10.94
N SER A 143 -17.56 -8.41 9.89
CA SER A 143 -18.57 -9.47 9.76
C SER A 143 -17.97 -10.86 9.57
N ASP A 144 -16.89 -10.98 8.78
CA ASP A 144 -16.17 -12.24 8.60
C ASP A 144 -15.48 -12.68 9.91
N TYR A 145 -14.91 -11.73 10.66
CA TYR A 145 -14.38 -11.99 12.00
C TYR A 145 -15.46 -12.45 13.00
N MET A 146 -16.66 -11.87 12.96
CA MET A 146 -17.78 -12.27 13.81
C MET A 146 -18.33 -13.65 13.43
N HIS A 147 -18.27 -14.02 12.15
CA HIS A 147 -18.69 -15.34 11.68
C HIS A 147 -17.74 -16.43 12.17
N ASP A 148 -16.42 -16.23 12.02
CA ASP A 148 -15.40 -17.16 12.52
C ASP A 148 -14.13 -16.43 12.95
N ALA A 149 -13.97 -16.15 14.24
CA ALA A 149 -12.80 -15.44 14.75
C ALA A 149 -11.46 -16.19 14.56
N ALA A 150 -11.48 -17.51 14.31
CA ALA A 150 -10.28 -18.33 14.18
C ALA A 150 -9.70 -18.37 12.76
N ALA A 151 -10.48 -18.01 11.74
CA ALA A 151 -10.04 -18.01 10.34
C ALA A 151 -9.14 -16.81 9.98
N ASN A 152 -7.97 -16.72 10.61
CA ASN A 152 -7.04 -15.59 10.49
C ASN A 152 -6.49 -15.36 9.06
N THR A 153 -6.60 -16.34 8.16
CA THR A 153 -6.17 -16.20 6.77
C THR A 153 -7.25 -15.63 5.84
N ARG A 154 -8.49 -15.44 6.33
CA ARG A 154 -9.60 -14.84 5.56
C ARG A 154 -9.54 -13.32 5.64
N GLY A 155 -8.69 -12.71 4.84
CA GLY A 155 -8.51 -11.26 4.76
C GLY A 155 -7.22 -10.89 4.02
N VAL A 156 -6.85 -9.61 4.07
CA VAL A 156 -5.59 -9.19 3.44
C VAL A 156 -4.44 -9.44 4.40
N VAL A 157 -3.68 -10.51 4.12
CA VAL A 157 -2.58 -10.97 4.97
C VAL A 157 -1.26 -10.33 4.53
N PHE A 158 -0.51 -9.80 5.50
CA PHE A 158 0.77 -9.12 5.34
C PHE A 158 1.85 -9.89 6.10
N PRO A 159 2.80 -10.52 5.39
CA PRO A 159 3.97 -11.13 6.03
C PRO A 159 4.97 -10.05 6.46
N PHE A 160 5.60 -10.23 7.62
CA PHE A 160 6.75 -9.41 8.01
C PHE A 160 7.97 -9.71 7.12
N GLY A 161 8.84 -8.72 6.94
CA GLY A 161 10.08 -8.85 6.15
C GLY A 161 10.51 -7.58 5.43
N ALA A 162 9.59 -6.61 5.27
CA ALA A 162 9.86 -5.27 4.76
C ALA A 162 8.87 -4.27 5.39
N ASP A 163 9.22 -2.99 5.37
CA ASP A 163 8.30 -1.89 5.66
C ASP A 163 8.24 -0.96 4.42
N PRO A 164 7.07 -0.77 3.79
CA PRO A 164 5.80 -1.43 4.09
C PRO A 164 5.80 -2.92 3.73
N MET A 165 5.02 -3.70 4.49
CA MET A 165 4.69 -5.07 4.16
C MET A 165 3.74 -5.08 2.95
N LEU A 166 3.92 -6.05 2.04
CA LEU A 166 3.18 -6.08 0.77
C LEU A 166 2.23 -7.26 0.67
N ASN A 167 1.10 -7.04 0.01
CA ASN A 167 0.21 -8.08 -0.48
C ASN A 167 -0.15 -7.78 -1.94
N GLY A 168 0.17 -8.69 -2.86
CA GLY A 168 -0.05 -8.49 -4.30
C GLY A 168 -1.49 -8.73 -4.78
N TYR A 169 -2.37 -9.23 -3.92
CA TYR A 169 -3.76 -9.53 -4.27
C TYR A 169 -4.68 -9.33 -3.04
N PRO A 170 -5.00 -8.07 -2.70
CA PRO A 170 -5.67 -7.73 -1.44
C PRO A 170 -7.17 -8.05 -1.48
N VAL A 171 -7.50 -9.32 -1.36
CA VAL A 171 -8.87 -9.82 -1.19
C VAL A 171 -9.26 -9.78 0.27
N ILE A 172 -10.45 -9.27 0.54
CA ILE A 172 -11.07 -9.30 1.86
C ILE A 172 -12.40 -10.03 1.79
N TYR A 173 -12.71 -10.79 2.83
CA TYR A 173 -13.93 -11.58 2.93
C TYR A 173 -14.97 -10.82 3.74
N VAL A 174 -16.22 -10.91 3.34
CA VAL A 174 -17.37 -10.29 4.00
C VAL A 174 -18.43 -11.37 4.19
N TRP A 175 -18.89 -11.52 5.42
CA TRP A 175 -20.02 -12.41 5.73
C TRP A 175 -21.33 -11.62 5.75
N ASP A 176 -22.35 -12.08 5.03
CA ASP A 176 -23.72 -11.60 5.13
C ASP A 176 -24.51 -12.46 6.12
N PHE A 177 -24.89 -11.88 7.26
CA PHE A 177 -25.69 -12.57 8.27
C PHE A 177 -27.17 -12.70 7.92
N ASN A 178 -27.63 -11.99 6.88
CA ASN A 178 -29.02 -12.03 6.44
C ASN A 178 -29.10 -12.03 4.90
N PRO A 179 -28.62 -13.11 4.25
CA PRO A 179 -28.73 -13.24 2.81
C PRO A 179 -30.19 -13.48 2.42
N ALA A 180 -30.59 -12.99 1.25
CA ALA A 180 -31.88 -13.39 0.69
C ALA A 180 -31.85 -14.89 0.28
N PRO A 181 -33.00 -15.56 0.10
CA PRO A 181 -33.02 -16.97 -0.31
C PRO A 181 -32.19 -17.22 -1.58
N ASN A 182 -31.42 -18.31 -1.58
CA ASN A 182 -30.52 -18.73 -2.67
C ASN A 182 -29.37 -17.76 -2.99
N ARG A 183 -29.03 -16.82 -2.09
CA ARG A 183 -27.87 -15.94 -2.22
C ARG A 183 -26.67 -16.48 -1.44
N TYR A 184 -25.48 -16.07 -1.85
CA TYR A 184 -24.23 -16.32 -1.11
C TYR A 184 -24.21 -15.51 0.19
N ASP A 185 -23.72 -16.15 1.25
CA ASP A 185 -23.39 -15.56 2.55
C ASP A 185 -21.89 -15.21 2.66
N ASP A 186 -21.03 -16.00 2.02
CA ASP A 186 -19.58 -15.77 1.92
C ASP A 186 -19.22 -14.97 0.65
N LEU A 187 -18.78 -13.72 0.85
CA LEU A 187 -18.53 -12.77 -0.23
C LEU A 187 -17.07 -12.31 -0.23
N GLN A 188 -16.54 -11.98 -1.40
CA GLN A 188 -15.16 -11.51 -1.57
C GLN A 188 -15.11 -10.15 -2.26
N GLY A 189 -14.33 -9.23 -1.70
CA GLY A 189 -14.04 -7.93 -2.29
C GLY A 189 -12.56 -7.77 -2.58
N LEU A 190 -12.21 -7.38 -3.81
CA LEU A 190 -10.85 -6.94 -4.16
C LEU A 190 -10.69 -5.45 -3.84
N LEU A 191 -9.80 -5.12 -2.91
CA LEU A 191 -9.62 -3.73 -2.44
C LEU A 191 -8.75 -2.88 -3.36
N GLY A 192 -7.86 -3.50 -4.16
CA GLY A 192 -6.97 -2.83 -5.09
C GLY A 192 -6.04 -3.80 -5.81
N MET A 193 -5.05 -3.27 -6.53
CA MET A 193 -4.03 -4.06 -7.21
C MET A 193 -2.89 -4.48 -6.27
N GLN A 194 -2.65 -3.72 -5.21
CA GLN A 194 -1.64 -4.03 -4.20
C GLN A 194 -2.07 -3.47 -2.85
N GLY A 195 -1.87 -4.25 -1.79
CA GLY A 195 -1.93 -3.81 -0.41
C GLY A 195 -0.53 -3.49 0.13
N ARG A 196 -0.42 -2.42 0.90
CA ARG A 196 0.77 -2.00 1.65
C ARG A 196 0.36 -1.78 3.11
N LEU A 197 1.12 -2.31 4.04
CA LEU A 197 0.87 -2.13 5.47
C LEU A 197 2.15 -1.68 6.17
N SER A 198 2.12 -0.52 6.81
CA SER A 198 3.15 -0.07 7.73
C SER A 198 2.61 -0.13 9.14
N ALA A 199 3.17 -1.02 9.98
CA ALA A 199 2.79 -1.16 11.39
C ALA A 199 3.93 -0.68 12.28
N ARG A 200 3.61 0.17 13.25
CA ARG A 200 4.56 0.80 14.19
C ARG A 200 4.11 0.59 15.63
N ALA A 201 4.83 1.16 16.59
CA ALA A 201 4.58 0.96 18.02
C ALA A 201 3.11 1.12 18.47
N THR A 202 2.39 2.12 17.94
CA THR A 202 1.04 2.52 18.43
C THR A 202 -0.03 2.57 17.34
N CYS A 203 0.32 2.35 16.08
CA CYS A 203 -0.64 2.35 15.00
C CYS A 203 -0.11 1.66 13.75
N ALA A 204 -1.03 1.33 12.85
CA ALA A 204 -0.71 0.85 11.53
C ALA A 204 -1.58 1.55 10.47
N VAL A 205 -0.98 1.76 9.30
CA VAL A 205 -1.64 2.30 8.12
C VAL A 205 -1.64 1.23 7.03
N ALA A 206 -2.83 0.87 6.55
CA ALA A 206 -3.02 0.00 5.40
C ALA A 206 -3.46 0.82 4.19
N LEU A 207 -2.79 0.65 3.05
CA LEU A 207 -3.13 1.29 1.77
C LEU A 207 -3.38 0.22 0.72
N PHE A 208 -4.49 0.32 0.01
CA PHE A 208 -4.87 -0.55 -1.09
C PHE A 208 -5.05 0.32 -2.33
N THR A 209 -4.04 0.33 -3.19
CA THR A 209 -4.01 1.19 -4.38
C THR A 209 -4.82 0.54 -5.50
N LYS A 210 -5.83 1.24 -6.01
CA LYS A 210 -6.57 0.80 -7.22
C LYS A 210 -5.89 1.28 -8.47
N ASP A 211 -5.49 2.55 -8.46
CA ASP A 211 -4.70 3.19 -9.50
C ASP A 211 -3.98 4.40 -8.88
N VAL A 212 -3.24 5.16 -9.69
CA VAL A 212 -2.47 6.32 -9.22
C VAL A 212 -3.35 7.42 -8.59
N SER A 213 -4.64 7.46 -8.93
CA SER A 213 -5.61 8.49 -8.54
C SER A 213 -6.60 8.03 -7.46
N VAL A 214 -6.70 6.73 -7.18
CA VAL A 214 -7.67 6.15 -6.24
C VAL A 214 -7.00 5.11 -5.33
N GLU A 215 -7.22 5.27 -4.03
CA GLU A 215 -6.86 4.26 -3.04
C GLU A 215 -7.93 4.06 -1.96
N VAL A 216 -7.88 2.90 -1.33
CA VAL A 216 -8.61 2.60 -0.10
C VAL A 216 -7.58 2.54 1.03
N ALA A 217 -7.81 3.28 2.10
CA ALA A 217 -6.87 3.43 3.21
C ALA A 217 -7.53 3.07 4.55
N GLY A 218 -6.78 2.50 5.48
CA GLY A 218 -7.22 2.18 6.83
C GLY A 218 -6.17 2.60 7.85
N LEU A 219 -6.62 3.21 8.95
CA LEU A 219 -5.79 3.56 10.10
C LEU A 219 -6.26 2.75 11.31
N TYR A 220 -5.32 2.06 11.96
CA TYR A 220 -5.57 1.25 13.15
C TYR A 220 -4.71 1.80 14.29
N ARG A 221 -5.31 2.05 15.47
CA ARG A 221 -4.59 2.53 16.67
C ARG A 221 -4.68 1.47 17.78
N TYR A 222 -3.59 1.28 18.53
CA TYR A 222 -3.44 0.23 19.55
C TYR A 222 -2.31 0.50 20.55
#